data_AF-A0A973ZI56-F1
#
_entry.id   AF-A0A973ZI56-F1
#
_cell.length_a   1.000
_cell.length_b   1.000
_cell.length_c   1.000
_cell.angle_alpha   90.00
_cell.angle_beta   90.00
_cell.angle_gamma   90.00
#
_symmetry.space_group_name_H-M   'P 1'
#
loop_
_entity.id
_entity.type
_entity.pdbx_description
1 polymer ?
#
loop_
_entity_poly.entity_id
_entity_poly.type
_entity_poly.pdbx_seq_one_letter_code
_entity_poly.pdbx_strand_id
1 'polypeptide(L)'
;MKLMYCPHCHDIVRLFPEKRSCRCGKSWGYYLDDNATTVQTWPGLSIGIANPDFAGAHQAFAAEPNVFSPVLSMRAWINPASETDVKFVEGEPIADQEPQAEIVSG
;
A
#
# COMPACT_ATOMS: atom_id res chain seq x y z
N MET A 1 4.02 6.17 6.07
CA MET A 1 3.75 6.45 4.63
C MET A 1 2.91 5.31 4.10
N LYS A 2 1.85 5.60 3.34
CA LYS A 2 1.01 4.57 2.69
C LYS A 2 1.30 4.52 1.19
N LEU A 3 1.40 3.30 0.69
CA LEU A 3 1.52 3.00 -0.74
C LEU A 3 0.20 2.37 -1.21
N MET A 4 -0.15 2.60 -2.47
CA MET A 4 -1.29 1.98 -3.11
C MET A 4 -0.77 1.06 -4.23
N TYR A 5 -1.23 -0.18 -4.24
CA TYR A 5 -1.00 -1.15 -5.30
C TYR A 5 -2.21 -1.21 -6.25
N CYS A 6 -1.95 -1.16 -7.55
CA CYS A 6 -2.96 -1.31 -8.58
C CYS A 6 -3.03 -2.76 -9.08
N PRO A 7 -4.14 -3.50 -8.91
CA PRO A 7 -4.24 -4.88 -9.39
C PRO A 7 -4.36 -4.98 -10.91
N HIS A 8 -4.63 -3.88 -11.61
CA HIS A 8 -4.79 -3.88 -13.07
C HIS A 8 -3.46 -3.85 -13.82
N CYS A 9 -2.47 -3.15 -13.26
CA CYS A 9 -1.18 -2.94 -13.91
C CYS A 9 0.01 -3.17 -12.99
N HIS A 10 -0.23 -3.64 -11.77
CA HIS A 10 0.77 -4.00 -10.75
C HIS A 10 1.70 -2.85 -10.34
N ASP A 11 1.26 -1.62 -10.56
CA ASP A 11 1.99 -0.42 -10.18
C ASP A 11 1.81 -0.11 -8.69
N ILE A 12 2.86 0.41 -8.05
CA ILE A 12 2.87 0.81 -6.64
C ILE A 12 3.13 2.30 -6.57
N VAL A 13 2.15 3.03 -6.04
CA VAL A 13 2.15 4.48 -6.00
C VAL A 13 2.19 4.97 -4.56
N ARG A 14 3.13 5.85 -4.26
CA ARG A 14 3.13 6.60 -3.00
C ARG A 14 2.01 7.65 -3.00
N LEU A 15 1.22 7.68 -1.94
CA LEU A 15 0.14 8.66 -1.78
C LEU A 15 0.64 9.98 -1.15
N PHE A 16 -0.06 11.06 -1.50
CA PHE A 16 0.12 12.43 -1.04
C PHE A 16 -1.26 13.06 -0.77
N PRO A 17 -1.35 14.26 -0.17
CA PRO A 17 -2.61 14.99 -0.09
C PRO A 17 -3.25 15.23 -1.48
N GLU A 18 -2.43 15.44 -2.52
CA GLU A 18 -2.90 15.48 -3.89
C GLU A 18 -3.21 14.08 -4.42
N LYS A 19 -4.29 13.97 -5.20
CA LYS A 19 -4.67 12.71 -5.87
C LYS A 19 -3.54 12.17 -6.73
N ARG A 20 -3.18 10.91 -6.47
CA ARG A 20 -2.22 10.14 -7.26
C ARG A 20 -2.92 8.95 -7.91
N SER A 21 -2.51 8.64 -9.12
CA SER A 21 -3.01 7.50 -9.89
C SER A 21 -1.85 6.60 -10.31
N CYS A 22 -2.14 5.32 -10.48
CA CYS A 22 -1.22 4.38 -11.13
C CYS A 22 -1.04 4.71 -12.62
N ARG A 23 -0.06 4.07 -13.26
CA ARG A 23 0.25 4.21 -14.69
C ARG A 23 -0.93 3.95 -15.64
N CYS A 24 -1.87 3.08 -15.27
CA CYS A 24 -3.05 2.80 -16.10
C CYS A 24 -4.27 3.66 -15.74
N GLY A 25 -4.18 4.51 -14.71
CA GLY A 25 -5.26 5.38 -14.25
C GLY A 25 -6.40 4.69 -13.47
N LYS A 26 -6.49 3.36 -13.51
CA LYS A 26 -7.61 2.57 -12.93
C LYS A 26 -7.62 2.51 -11.41
N SER A 27 -6.49 2.74 -10.75
CA SER A 27 -6.40 2.87 -9.30
C SER A 27 -5.82 4.21 -8.91
N TRP A 28 -6.40 4.82 -7.87
CA TRP A 28 -5.98 6.12 -7.37
C TRP A 28 -6.25 6.28 -5.87
N GLY A 29 -5.55 7.22 -5.26
CA GLY A 29 -5.75 7.57 -3.85
C GLY A 29 -5.12 8.90 -3.44
N TYR A 30 -5.42 9.33 -2.22
CA TYR A 30 -4.86 10.52 -1.58
C TYR A 30 -5.02 10.47 -0.05
N TYR A 31 -4.30 11.34 0.66
CA TYR A 31 -4.47 11.57 2.09
C TYR A 31 -5.58 12.59 2.36
N LEU A 32 -6.35 12.36 3.43
CA LEU A 32 -7.24 13.38 3.99
C LEU A 32 -6.45 14.44 4.77
N ASP A 33 -7.12 15.52 5.15
CA ASP A 33 -6.54 16.67 5.86
C ASP A 33 -5.87 16.32 7.20
N ASP A 34 -6.23 15.17 7.79
CA ASP A 34 -5.60 14.64 9.01
C ASP A 34 -4.17 14.11 8.78
N ASN A 35 -3.70 14.05 7.53
CA ASN A 35 -2.41 13.53 7.11
C ASN A 35 -2.12 12.09 7.55
N ALA A 36 -3.14 11.35 7.97
CA ALA A 36 -3.05 9.99 8.48
C ALA A 36 -3.94 9.06 7.65
N THR A 37 -5.19 9.44 7.45
CA THR A 37 -6.20 8.65 6.74
C THR A 37 -6.01 8.78 5.23
N THR A 38 -6.16 7.67 4.50
CA THR A 38 -6.16 7.68 3.03
C THR A 38 -7.48 7.24 2.45
N VAL A 39 -7.86 7.82 1.31
CA VAL A 39 -8.91 7.32 0.43
C VAL A 39 -8.25 6.66 -0.77
N GLN A 40 -8.66 5.43 -1.10
CA GLN A 40 -8.10 4.65 -2.22
C GLN A 40 -9.21 3.87 -2.94
N THR A 41 -9.06 3.61 -4.23
CA THR A 41 -10.03 2.76 -4.98
C THR A 41 -9.85 1.28 -4.67
N TRP A 42 -10.95 0.55 -4.48
CA TRP A 42 -11.02 -0.92 -4.59
C TRP A 42 -11.17 -1.33 -6.07
N PRO A 43 -10.59 -2.45 -6.55
CA PRO A 43 -9.79 -3.47 -5.86
C PRO A 43 -8.30 -3.12 -5.66
N GLY A 44 -7.94 -1.83 -5.64
CA GLY A 44 -6.61 -1.39 -5.19
C GLY A 44 -6.34 -1.78 -3.74
N LEU A 45 -5.07 -2.02 -3.42
CA LEU A 45 -4.63 -2.45 -2.08
C LEU A 45 -3.73 -1.40 -1.44
N SER A 46 -3.89 -1.16 -0.15
CA SER A 46 -3.02 -0.28 0.62
C SER A 46 -1.86 -1.09 1.21
N ILE A 47 -0.63 -0.65 1.03
CA ILE A 47 0.59 -1.28 1.57
C ILE A 47 1.20 -0.39 2.64
N GLY A 48 1.49 -1.00 3.80
CA GLY A 48 2.23 -0.41 4.91
C GLY A 48 3.69 -0.88 4.95
N ILE A 49 4.58 0.00 5.41
CA ILE A 49 5.98 -0.31 5.76
C ILE A 49 6.21 0.20 7.17
N ALA A 50 6.83 -0.62 8.03
CA ALA A 50 7.08 -0.26 9.42
C ALA A 50 8.29 0.68 9.47
N ASN A 51 8.09 1.88 10.05
CA ASN A 51 9.19 2.82 10.24
C ASN A 51 10.35 2.21 11.05
N PRO A 52 10.13 1.40 12.12
CA PRO A 52 11.23 0.75 12.83
C PRO A 52 12.05 -0.21 11.96
N ASP A 53 11.42 -0.99 11.09
CA ASP A 53 12.12 -1.91 10.17
C ASP A 53 13.02 -1.10 9.20
N PHE A 54 12.53 0.02 8.66
CA PHE A 54 13.34 0.91 7.82
C PHE A 54 14.48 1.57 8.61
N ALA A 55 14.22 2.03 9.83
CA ALA A 55 15.24 2.68 10.67
C ALA A 55 16.41 1.73 10.97
N GLY A 56 16.12 0.46 11.28
CA GLY A 56 17.15 -0.57 11.46
C GLY A 56 17.94 -0.84 10.19
N ALA A 57 17.26 -1.00 9.05
CA ALA A 57 17.92 -1.19 7.75
C ALA A 57 18.83 -0.01 7.39
N HIS A 58 18.37 1.23 7.61
CA HIS A 58 19.13 2.44 7.35
C HIS A 58 20.41 2.52 8.21
N GLN A 59 20.32 2.21 9.50
CA GLN A 59 21.48 2.20 10.38
C GLN A 59 22.51 1.14 9.95
N ALA A 60 22.05 -0.07 9.61
CA ALA A 60 22.93 -1.13 9.13
C ALA A 60 23.63 -0.73 7.81
N PHE A 61 22.89 -0.15 6.86
CA PHE A 61 23.46 0.32 5.60
C PHE A 61 24.48 1.45 5.80
N ALA A 62 24.19 2.41 6.69
CA ALA A 62 25.09 3.52 6.97
C ALA A 62 26.40 3.08 7.62
N ALA A 63 26.39 2.01 8.42
CA ALA A 63 27.58 1.44 9.03
C ALA A 63 28.46 0.68 8.02
N GLU A 64 27.85 -0.16 7.18
CA GLU A 64 28.56 -1.06 6.25
C GLU A 64 27.85 -1.16 4.88
N PRO A 65 27.96 -0.15 4.00
CA PRO A 65 27.14 -0.06 2.77
C PRO A 65 27.44 -1.13 1.71
N ASN A 66 28.57 -1.84 1.85
CA ASN A 66 29.02 -2.86 0.89
C ASN A 66 28.85 -4.30 1.42
N VAL A 67 28.16 -4.49 2.55
CA VAL A 67 27.97 -5.81 3.19
C VAL A 67 26.49 -6.17 3.22
N PHE A 68 26.17 -7.40 2.82
CA PHE A 68 24.82 -7.93 2.98
C PHE A 68 24.53 -8.25 4.45
N SER A 69 23.38 -7.79 4.94
CA SER A 69 22.85 -8.14 6.26
C SER A 69 21.34 -8.42 6.15
N PRO A 70 20.81 -9.45 6.83
CA PRO A 70 19.36 -9.68 6.90
C PRO A 70 18.59 -8.45 7.41
N VAL A 71 19.21 -7.60 8.23
CA VAL A 71 18.64 -6.34 8.73
C VAL A 71 18.33 -5.34 7.60
N LEU A 72 18.98 -5.46 6.44
CA LEU A 72 18.67 -4.64 5.27
C LEU A 72 17.31 -4.99 4.63
N SER A 73 16.73 -6.14 5.00
CA SER A 73 15.40 -6.55 4.53
C SER A 73 14.31 -5.89 5.38
N MET A 74 13.38 -5.20 4.73
CA MET A 74 12.26 -4.53 5.38
C MET A 74 10.95 -5.22 5.04
N ARG A 75 10.09 -5.42 6.04
CA ARG A 75 8.77 -6.02 5.82
C ARG A 75 7.77 -4.97 5.36
N ALA A 76 6.98 -5.34 4.37
CA ALA A 76 5.76 -4.64 3.97
C ALA A 76 4.56 -5.57 4.21
N TRP A 77 3.38 -4.98 4.42
CA TRP A 77 2.13 -5.71 4.57
C TRP A 77 0.99 -5.02 3.82
N ILE A 78 -0.05 -5.78 3.50
CA ILE A 78 -1.31 -5.23 3.00
C ILE A 78 -2.11 -4.77 4.22
N ASN A 79 -2.55 -3.51 4.24
CA ASN A 79 -3.44 -3.03 5.29
C ASN A 79 -4.80 -3.72 5.14
N PRO A 80 -5.30 -4.41 6.19
CA PRO A 80 -6.58 -5.10 6.13
C PRO A 80 -7.74 -4.11 6.01
N ALA A 81 -8.90 -4.56 5.55
CA ALA A 81 -10.11 -3.73 5.49
C ALA A 81 -10.59 -3.23 6.86
N SER A 82 -10.14 -3.88 7.96
CA SER A 82 -10.39 -3.43 9.33
C SER A 82 -9.50 -2.27 9.77
N GLU A 83 -8.52 -1.87 8.96
CA GLU A 83 -7.67 -0.73 9.26
C GLU A 83 -8.47 0.58 9.16
N THR A 84 -8.50 1.34 10.24
CA THR A 84 -9.39 2.52 10.36
C THR A 84 -8.91 3.72 9.55
N ASP A 85 -7.61 3.74 9.22
CA ASP A 85 -6.95 4.85 8.54
C ASP A 85 -6.76 4.60 7.01
N VAL A 86 -7.47 3.59 6.48
CA VAL A 86 -7.57 3.28 5.05
C VAL A 86 -9.05 3.16 4.67
N LYS A 87 -9.53 4.07 3.83
CA LYS A 87 -10.90 4.07 3.32
C LYS A 87 -10.88 3.66 1.86
N PHE A 88 -11.61 2.60 1.54
CA PHE A 88 -11.80 2.18 0.16
C PHE A 88 -13.08 2.78 -0.44
N VAL A 89 -12.97 3.26 -1.67
CA VAL A 89 -14.09 3.68 -2.51
C VAL A 89 -14.16 2.78 -3.74
N GLU A 90 -15.31 2.74 -4.41
CA GLU A 90 -15.47 1.95 -5.63
C GLU A 90 -14.49 2.43 -6.72
N GLY A 91 -13.93 1.47 -7.45
CA GLY A 91 -13.02 1.71 -8.56
C GLY A 91 -13.29 0.74 -9.71
N GLU A 92 -12.38 0.71 -10.67
CA GLU A 92 -12.52 -0.10 -11.88
C GLU A 92 -12.47 -1.61 -11.53
N PRO A 93 -13.47 -2.42 -11.95
CA PRO A 93 -13.49 -3.85 -11.71
C PRO A 93 -12.39 -4.56 -12.50
N ILE A 94 -11.75 -5.57 -11.90
CA ILE A 94 -10.78 -6.41 -12.60
C ILE A 94 -11.56 -7.32 -13.56
N ALA A 95 -11.30 -7.19 -14.87
CA ALA A 95 -11.83 -8.12 -15.85
C ALA A 95 -11.31 -9.53 -15.52
N ASP A 96 -12.22 -10.51 -15.53
CA ASP A 96 -11.94 -11.94 -15.38
C ASP A 96 -11.59 -12.47 -13.97
N GLN A 97 -12.01 -11.80 -12.89
CA GLN A 97 -12.11 -12.47 -11.59
C GLN A 97 -13.49 -13.10 -11.44
N GLU A 98 -13.57 -14.44 -11.48
CA GLU A 98 -14.74 -15.18 -10.99
C GLU A 98 -15.11 -14.64 -9.59
N PRO A 99 -16.40 -14.47 -9.27
CA PRO A 99 -16.82 -13.90 -8.00
C PRO A 99 -16.21 -14.69 -6.85
N GLN A 100 -15.36 -14.03 -6.04
CA GLN A 100 -14.86 -14.62 -4.81
C GLN A 100 -16.06 -14.90 -3.91
N ALA A 101 -16.23 -16.17 -3.54
CA ALA A 101 -17.27 -16.64 -2.64
C ALA A 101 -17.34 -15.76 -1.39
N GLU A 102 -18.58 -15.45 -0.99
CA GLU A 102 -18.90 -14.66 0.20
C GLU A 102 -18.00 -15.03 1.37
N ILE A 103 -17.29 -14.04 1.93
CA ILE A 103 -16.61 -14.18 3.21
C ILE A 103 -17.72 -14.30 4.25
N VAL A 104 -18.14 -15.53 4.55
CA VAL A 104 -19.02 -15.83 5.67
C VAL A 104 -18.21 -15.62 6.94
N SER A 105 -18.39 -14.46 7.56
CA SER A 105 -17.94 -14.20 8.94
C SER A 105 -18.70 -15.12 9.88
N GLY A 106 -18.02 -16.13 10.42
CA GLY A 106 -18.46 -16.90 11.58
C GLY A 106 -18.15 -16.21 12.90
#